data_AF-A0A522Z0E5-F1
#
_entry.id   AF-A0A522Z0E5-F1
#
_cell.length_a   1.000
_cell.length_b   1.000
_cell.length_c   1.000
_cell.angle_alpha   90.00
_cell.angle_beta   90.00
_cell.angle_gamma   90.00
#
_symmetry.space_group_name_H-M   'P 1'
#
loop_
_entity.id
_entity.type
_entity.pdbx_description
1 polymer ?
#
loop_
_entity_poly.entity_id
_entity_poly.type
_entity_poly.pdbx_seq_one_letter_code
_entity_poly.pdbx_strand_id
1 'polypeptide(L)' 'IVNLCYGKLKPGARIVIGVILIETLYSVMEAMNKLNFDSVDMTQITISKSKKTSTGTMMLARNPVTVISATKN' A
#
# COMPACT_ATOMS: atom_id res chain seq x y z
N ILE A 1 0.53 1.27 -14.49
CA ILE A 1 0.46 -0.15 -14.07
C ILE A 1 -0.94 -0.57 -13.61
N VAL A 2 -1.62 0.20 -12.75
CA VAL A 2 -2.97 -0.13 -12.22
C VAL A 2 -3.99 -0.42 -13.34
N ASN A 3 -4.09 0.43 -14.36
CA ASN A 3 -5.00 0.23 -15.50
C ASN A 3 -4.75 -1.08 -16.25
N LEU A 4 -3.48 -1.44 -16.46
CA LEU A 4 -3.10 -2.69 -17.12
C LEU A 4 -3.51 -3.90 -16.28
N CYS A 5 -3.33 -3.84 -14.97
CA CYS A 5 -3.76 -4.89 -14.04
C CYS A 5 -5.29 -5.02 -14.01
N TYR A 6 -6.02 -3.89 -13.99
CA TYR A 6 -7.49 -3.89 -14.02
C TYR A 6 -8.06 -4.62 -15.24
N GLY A 7 -7.47 -4.41 -16.42
CA GLY A 7 -7.87 -5.13 -17.64
C GLY A 7 -7.68 -6.65 -17.56
N LYS A 8 -6.76 -7.13 -16.71
CA LYS A 8 -6.46 -8.56 -16.54
C LYS A 8 -7.18 -9.21 -15.34
N LEU A 9 -7.70 -8.41 -14.41
CA LEU A 9 -8.43 -8.91 -13.25
C LEU A 9 -9.81 -9.44 -13.64
N LYS A 10 -10.21 -10.56 -13.03
CA LYS A 10 -11.60 -11.06 -13.11
C LYS A 10 -12.50 -10.22 -12.19
N PRO A 11 -13.81 -10.12 -12.47
CA PRO A 11 -14.78 -9.58 -11.52
C PRO A 11 -14.67 -10.28 -10.16
N GLY A 12 -14.73 -9.52 -9.07
CA GLY A 12 -14.52 -9.99 -7.70
C GLY A 12 -13.06 -10.23 -7.30
N ALA A 13 -12.08 -10.08 -8.20
CA ALA A 13 -10.67 -10.26 -7.87
C ALA A 13 -10.09 -9.02 -7.16
N ARG A 14 -9.15 -9.25 -6.23
CA ARG A 14 -8.52 -8.20 -5.42
C ARG A 14 -7.14 -7.81 -5.96
N ILE A 15 -6.84 -6.52 -5.95
CA ILE A 15 -5.50 -5.95 -6.15
C ILE A 15 -4.96 -5.44 -4.81
N VAL A 16 -3.66 -5.62 -4.58
CA VAL A 16 -2.95 -5.09 -3.41
C VAL A 16 -1.69 -4.37 -3.88
N ILE A 17 -1.47 -3.16 -3.40
CA ILE A 17 -0.39 -2.28 -3.84
C ILE A 17 0.32 -1.71 -2.61
N GLY A 18 1.63 -1.97 -2.49
CA GLY A 18 2.49 -1.35 -1.49
C GLY A 18 3.11 -0.07 -2.04
N VAL A 19 3.05 1.00 -1.28
CA VAL A 19 3.49 2.34 -1.66
C VAL A 19 4.32 2.97 -0.55
N ILE A 20 5.40 3.65 -0.92
CA ILE A 20 6.25 4.42 0.00
C ILE A 20 6.16 5.92 -0.30
N LEU A 21 6.04 6.31 -1.57
CA LEU A 21 6.02 7.70 -2.00
C LEU A 21 4.59 8.27 -2.03
N ILE A 22 4.42 9.50 -1.58
CA ILE A 22 3.11 10.17 -1.53
C ILE A 22 2.55 10.41 -2.94
N GLU A 23 3.40 10.70 -3.91
CA GLU A 23 3.02 10.93 -5.31
C GLU A 23 2.49 9.64 -5.95
N THR A 24 3.09 8.50 -5.58
CA THR A 24 2.62 7.18 -6.04
C THR A 24 1.30 6.82 -5.37
N LEU A 25 1.13 7.16 -4.08
CA LEU A 25 -0.13 6.94 -3.35
C LEU A 25 -1.26 7.69 -4.04
N TYR A 26 -1.06 8.97 -4.31
CA TYR A 26 -2.02 9.82 -5.02
C TYR A 26 -2.37 9.25 -6.40
N SER A 27 -1.35 8.91 -7.20
CA SER A 27 -1.54 8.36 -8.55
C SER A 27 -2.33 7.04 -8.55
N VAL A 28 -2.10 6.18 -7.54
CA VAL A 28 -2.82 4.91 -7.38
C VAL A 28 -4.27 5.17 -6.97
N MET A 29 -4.51 6.05 -6.00
CA MET A 29 -5.86 6.40 -5.54
C MET A 29 -6.69 7.02 -6.67
N GLU A 30 -6.10 7.92 -7.46
CA GLU A 30 -6.75 8.52 -8.62
C GLU A 30 -7.12 7.45 -9.67
N ALA A 31 -6.21 6.52 -9.95
CA ALA A 31 -6.48 5.42 -10.88
C ALA A 31 -7.58 4.48 -10.37
N MET A 32 -7.59 4.16 -9.07
CA MET A 32 -8.62 3.31 -8.47
C MET A 32 -10.01 3.96 -8.56
N ASN A 33 -10.09 5.27 -8.29
CA ASN A 33 -11.34 6.02 -8.40
C ASN A 33 -11.85 6.07 -9.84
N LYS A 34 -10.96 6.34 -10.82
CA LYS A 34 -11.33 6.36 -12.25
C LYS A 34 -11.79 4.99 -12.80
N LEU A 35 -11.32 3.90 -12.20
CA LEU A 35 -11.63 2.53 -12.62
C LEU A 35 -12.80 1.91 -11.85
N ASN A 36 -13.43 2.66 -10.94
CA ASN A 36 -14.54 2.21 -10.10
C ASN A 36 -14.25 0.88 -9.38
N PHE A 37 -13.11 0.78 -8.69
CA PHE A 37 -12.89 -0.35 -7.78
C PHE A 37 -13.80 -0.24 -6.54
N ASP A 38 -14.33 -1.37 -6.08
CA ASP A 38 -15.04 -1.48 -4.81
C ASP A 38 -14.10 -1.81 -3.65
N SER A 39 -14.61 -1.55 -2.43
CA SER A 39 -13.96 -1.97 -1.17
C SER A 39 -12.49 -1.52 -1.09
N VAL A 40 -12.22 -0.27 -1.47
CA VAL A 40 -10.88 0.32 -1.36
C VAL A 40 -10.55 0.50 0.13
N ASP A 41 -9.48 -0.15 0.58
CA ASP A 41 -8.97 -0.08 1.94
C ASP A 41 -7.49 0.33 1.93
N MET A 42 -7.10 1.15 2.91
CA MET A 42 -5.74 1.66 3.03
C MET A 42 -5.22 1.48 4.45
N THR A 43 -4.07 0.81 4.58
CA THR A 43 -3.40 0.58 5.85
C THR A 43 -1.95 1.06 5.77
N GLN A 44 -1.56 2.01 6.61
CA GLN A 44 -0.17 2.43 6.75
C GLN A 44 0.54 1.62 7.84
N ILE A 45 1.67 1.03 7.48
CA ILE A 45 2.46 0.16 8.34
C ILE A 45 3.75 0.86 8.72
N THR A 46 3.91 1.13 10.02
CA THR A 46 5.13 1.69 10.61
C THR A 46 5.79 0.64 11.49
N ILE A 47 7.03 0.27 11.16
CA ILE A 47 7.77 -0.80 11.85
C ILE A 47 8.99 -0.21 12.55
N SER A 48 9.11 -0.47 13.84
CA SER A 48 10.32 -0.17 14.62
C SER A 48 10.85 -1.46 15.25
N LYS A 49 12.14 -1.76 15.07
CA LYS A 49 12.80 -2.96 15.63
C LYS A 49 13.81 -2.58 16.70
N SER A 50 13.80 -3.26 17.82
CA SER A 50 14.80 -3.06 18.86
C SER A 50 16.19 -3.54 18.40
N LYS A 51 17.22 -2.82 18.83
CA LYS A 51 18.63 -3.20 18.66
C LYS A 51 19.36 -2.90 19.96
N LYS A 52 19.95 -3.93 20.56
CA LYS A 52 20.77 -3.78 21.77
C LYS A 52 22.08 -3.06 21.41
N THR A 53 22.50 -2.13 22.25
CA THR A 53 23.77 -1.38 22.18
C THR A 53 24.56 -1.62 23.48
N SER A 54 25.78 -1.07 23.56
CA SER A 54 26.60 -1.14 24.78
C SER A 54 25.98 -0.42 25.99
N THR A 55 25.09 0.55 25.75
CA THR A 55 24.50 1.42 26.78
C THR A 55 22.99 1.27 26.95
N GLY A 56 22.31 0.46 26.11
CA GLY A 56 20.87 0.30 26.21
C GLY A 56 20.25 -0.44 25.03
N THR A 57 18.95 -0.19 24.77
CA THR A 57 18.23 -0.71 23.61
C THR A 57 17.70 0.45 22.79
N MET A 58 18.18 0.58 21.55
CA MET A 58 17.66 1.58 20.61
C MET A 58 16.55 0.98 19.75
N MET A 59 15.58 1.78 19.35
CA MET A 59 14.58 1.39 18.35
C MET A 59 15.01 1.91 16.97
N LEU A 60 15.08 1.02 15.99
CA LEU A 60 15.35 1.35 14.59
C LEU A 60 14.04 1.38 13.81
N ALA A 61 13.59 2.58 13.45
CA ALA A 61 12.45 2.78 12.58
C ALA A 61 12.77 2.37 11.14
N ARG A 62 11.80 1.76 10.47
CA ARG A 62 11.80 1.55 9.01
C ARG A 62 10.90 2.58 8.36
N ASN A 63 11.21 2.91 7.12
CA ASN A 63 10.35 3.76 6.31
C ASN A 63 8.93 3.19 6.31
N PRO A 64 7.90 4.01 6.59
CA PRO A 64 6.52 3.56 6.50
C PRO A 64 6.20 3.02 5.11
N VAL A 65 5.35 1.99 5.08
CA VAL A 65 4.80 1.43 3.84
C VAL A 65 3.29 1.49 3.94
N THR A 66 2.65 2.14 2.97
CA THR A 66 1.20 2.16 2.84
C THR A 66 0.77 1.02 1.93
N VAL A 67 -0.08 0.14 2.43
CA VAL A 67 -0.68 -0.95 1.65
C VAL A 67 -2.11 -0.55 1.31
N ILE A 68 -2.43 -0.58 0.03
CA ILE A 68 -3.77 -0.28 -0.50
C ILE A 68 -4.32 -1.57 -1.09
N SER A 69 -5.56 -1.91 -0.76
CA SER A 69 -6.27 -3.02 -1.37
C SER A 69 -7.59 -2.57 -1.97
N ALA A 70 -8.00 -3.20 -3.07
CA ALA A 70 -9.27 -2.88 -3.73
C ALA A 70 -9.77 -4.08 -4.52
N THR A 71 -11.08 -4.19 -4.73
CA THR A 71 -11.71 -5.31 -5.43
C THR A 71 -12.30 -4.83 -6.75
N LYS A 72 -12.06 -5.58 -7.83
CA LYS A 72 -12.65 -5.26 -9.14
C LYS A 72 -14.12 -5.65 -9.15
N ASN A 73 -14.96 -4.75 -9.64
CA ASN A 73 -16.39 -4.97 -9.82
C ASN A 73 -16.67 -5.89 -11.00
#